data_AF-A0A3M1HN25-F1
#
_entry.id   AF-A0A3M1HN25-F1
#
_cell.length_a   1.000
_cell.length_b   1.000
_cell.length_c   1.000
_cell.angle_alpha   90.00
_cell.angle_beta   90.00
_cell.angle_gamma   90.00
#
_symmetry.space_group_name_H-M   'P 1'
#
loop_
_entity.id
_entity.type
_entity.pdbx_description
1 polymer ?
#
loop_
_entity_poly.entity_id
_entity_poly.type
_entity_poly.pdbx_seq_one_letter_code
_entity_poly.pdbx_strand_id
1 'polypeptide(L)'
;LARPAAAWAKTPWLVIPEDTLAADAVREMLRRRAHWLVVADREGQPVGLVTMRTLLREMDLGDFFQTQRMRDVMSTAPLTMPPEASLLDAAQAMHAQRISCVLVGTAPRPEGIFTLSDLAKASAEGVDLARTPLAARMSAPLVQVGAEQSLLEAVAAMVAHGVRRAAVAGDDGAIVGIVTLTDVIQALGVEASGEAPMQALRAIAEAAGAEHLRVFSEEELAAIMEALPVGVVRLRWDPGAPLPAALADAPWAGEAQGAFVVDYASPNLRRILGHAPEAMKEKDFWLTHLHPEDLETFKMRAAELWAHGAFSHRYRFRHADGRWIWVDEWARLVRDEEGRPREMIVALADATRRVEEERRASERDEFLKSLVMVAPFAIGVLDAEGKLVFGNPAGVRMFAAQSFAELEGLDPAEVLHPDDRARAKRRIADFLA
;
A
#
# COMPACT_ATOMS: atom_id res chain seq x y z
N LEU A 1 37.20 -5.37 5.71
CA LEU A 1 36.64 -5.36 7.08
C LEU A 1 37.56 -4.70 8.13
N ALA A 2 38.82 -4.34 7.83
CA ALA A 2 39.78 -3.76 8.79
C ALA A 2 39.80 -2.22 8.87
N ARG A 3 38.77 -1.50 8.38
CA ARG A 3 38.68 -0.03 8.51
C ARG A 3 37.70 0.32 9.64
N PRO A 4 37.96 1.38 10.44
CA PRO A 4 37.00 1.87 11.42
C PRO A 4 35.65 2.13 10.76
N ALA A 5 34.55 1.75 11.41
CA ALA A 5 33.20 1.95 10.88
C ALA A 5 32.92 3.42 10.50
N ALA A 6 33.54 4.36 11.20
CA ALA A 6 33.48 5.80 10.89
C ALA A 6 33.96 6.15 9.46
N ALA A 7 34.88 5.37 8.89
CA ALA A 7 35.35 5.58 7.51
C ALA A 7 34.29 5.23 6.44
N TRP A 8 33.15 4.67 6.86
CA TRP A 8 32.00 4.32 6.01
C TRP A 8 30.79 5.23 6.23
N ALA A 9 30.83 6.12 7.22
CA ALA A 9 29.78 7.11 7.46
C ALA A 9 29.83 8.19 6.36
N LYS A 10 28.97 8.06 5.34
CA LYS A 10 28.95 8.97 4.18
C LYS A 10 28.04 10.19 4.37
N THR A 11 27.12 10.16 5.34
CA THR A 11 26.11 11.19 5.54
C THR A 11 25.97 11.51 7.03
N PRO A 12 25.99 12.78 7.46
CA PRO A 12 25.70 13.13 8.84
C PRO A 12 24.27 12.74 9.19
N TRP A 13 24.09 12.21 10.40
CA TRP A 13 22.77 11.93 10.95
C TRP A 13 21.95 13.23 10.98
N LEU A 14 20.67 13.14 10.63
CA LEU A 14 19.75 14.25 10.87
C LEU A 14 19.40 14.24 12.35
N VAL A 15 19.90 15.24 13.07
CA VAL A 15 19.73 15.40 14.51
C VAL A 15 18.67 16.47 14.76
N ILE A 16 17.73 16.17 15.66
CA ILE A 16 16.70 17.10 16.15
C ILE A 16 16.81 17.25 17.67
N PRO A 17 16.50 18.43 18.24
CA PRO A 17 16.41 18.61 19.68
C PRO A 17 15.36 17.70 20.35
N GLU A 18 15.58 17.30 21.60
CA GLU A 18 14.65 16.47 22.39
C GLU A 18 13.27 17.11 22.67
N ASP A 19 13.17 18.44 22.56
CA ASP A 19 11.92 19.19 22.68
C ASP A 19 11.21 19.39 21.33
N THR A 20 11.71 18.78 20.25
CA THR A 20 11.06 18.81 18.92
C THR A 20 9.73 18.06 18.95
N LEU A 21 8.66 18.75 18.57
CA LEU A 21 7.33 18.15 18.46
C LEU A 21 7.29 17.05 17.38
N ALA A 22 6.50 16.01 17.60
CA ALA A 22 6.40 14.87 16.68
C ALA A 22 6.02 15.29 15.25
N ALA A 23 5.11 16.28 15.10
CA ALA A 23 4.71 16.82 13.81
C ALA A 23 5.87 17.51 13.06
N ASP A 24 6.76 18.19 13.77
CA ASP A 24 7.94 18.84 13.20
C ASP A 24 9.03 17.84 12.86
N ALA A 25 9.18 16.80 13.67
CA ALA A 25 10.03 15.65 13.35
C ALA A 25 9.57 14.97 12.05
N VAL A 26 8.27 14.70 11.88
CA VAL A 26 7.75 14.13 10.62
C VAL A 26 8.00 15.07 9.44
N ARG A 27 7.77 16.37 9.61
CA ARG A 27 8.03 17.38 8.56
C ARG A 27 9.48 17.37 8.11
N GLU A 28 10.42 17.29 9.04
CA GLU A 28 11.85 17.25 8.73
C GLU A 28 12.25 15.93 8.07
N MET A 29 11.64 14.79 8.48
CA MET A 29 11.81 13.50 7.80
C MET A 29 11.35 13.55 6.34
N LEU A 30 10.19 14.16 6.06
CA LEU A 30 9.65 14.26 4.70
C LEU A 30 10.48 15.19 3.83
N ARG A 31 10.77 16.40 4.33
CA ARG A 31 11.57 17.40 3.63
C ARG A 31 12.95 16.86 3.24
N ARG A 32 13.58 16.09 4.13
CA ARG A 32 14.93 15.55 3.92
C ARG A 32 14.93 14.15 3.29
N ARG A 33 13.76 13.55 3.08
CA ARG A 33 13.59 12.12 2.72
C ARG A 33 14.39 11.19 3.63
N ALA A 34 14.37 11.48 4.93
CA ALA A 34 15.10 10.72 5.94
C ALA A 34 14.22 9.63 6.54
N HIS A 35 14.77 8.41 6.69
CA HIS A 35 14.07 7.27 7.30
C HIS A 35 14.14 7.25 8.84
N TRP A 36 14.98 8.11 9.40
CA TRP A 36 15.42 8.11 10.79
C TRP A 36 15.91 9.51 11.16
N LEU A 37 15.55 9.96 12.37
CA LEU A 37 16.07 11.14 13.02
C LEU A 37 16.72 10.72 14.33
N VAL A 38 17.84 11.34 14.66
CA VAL A 38 18.49 11.21 15.96
C VAL A 38 18.00 12.34 16.85
N VAL A 39 17.53 12.02 18.03
CA VAL A 39 17.14 13.00 19.05
C VAL A 39 18.35 13.29 19.91
N ALA A 40 18.65 14.56 20.15
CA ALA A 40 19.74 14.96 21.02
C ALA A 40 19.26 15.87 22.15
N ASP A 41 19.91 15.74 23.32
CA ASP A 41 19.71 16.63 24.46
C ASP A 41 20.28 18.04 24.21
N ARG A 42 20.13 18.93 25.20
CA ARG A 42 20.62 20.32 25.13
C ARG A 42 22.13 20.43 25.00
N GLU A 43 22.86 19.41 25.43
CA GLU A 43 24.31 19.27 25.33
C GLU A 43 24.76 18.67 23.98
N GLY A 44 23.81 18.32 23.10
CA GLY A 44 24.04 17.77 21.77
C GLY A 44 24.39 16.28 21.77
N GLN A 45 24.17 15.57 22.89
CA GLN A 45 24.37 14.12 22.97
C GLN A 45 23.13 13.39 22.44
N PRO A 46 23.31 12.32 21.64
CA PRO A 46 22.19 11.54 21.14
C PRO A 46 21.50 10.77 22.27
N VAL A 47 20.23 11.09 22.51
CA VAL A 47 19.38 10.47 23.53
C VAL A 47 18.38 9.48 22.96
N GLY A 48 18.10 9.54 21.66
CA GLY A 48 17.14 8.64 21.03
C GLY A 48 17.21 8.57 19.52
N LEU A 49 16.50 7.62 18.93
CA LEU A 49 16.29 7.49 17.50
C LEU A 49 14.79 7.41 17.24
N VAL A 50 14.28 8.27 16.36
CA VAL A 50 12.88 8.26 15.94
C VAL A 50 12.80 7.87 14.47
N THR A 51 11.88 6.94 14.19
CA THR A 51 11.54 6.54 12.83
C THR A 51 10.15 7.06 12.48
N MET A 52 9.83 7.15 11.19
CA MET A 52 8.50 7.57 10.74
C MET A 52 7.41 6.67 11.33
N ARG A 53 7.67 5.35 11.38
CA ARG A 53 6.77 4.37 11.99
C ARG A 53 6.55 4.63 13.48
N THR A 54 7.59 5.03 14.22
CA THR A 54 7.48 5.35 15.65
C THR A 54 6.68 6.64 15.86
N LEU A 55 6.94 7.67 15.06
CA LEU A 55 6.22 8.94 15.14
C LEU A 55 4.73 8.76 14.83
N LEU A 56 4.40 8.03 13.76
CA LEU A 56 3.01 7.81 13.35
C LEU A 56 2.23 6.84 14.27
N ARG A 57 2.93 6.05 15.10
CA ARG A 57 2.29 5.19 16.11
C ARG A 57 1.81 5.97 17.33
N GLU A 58 2.54 7.02 17.69
CA GLU A 58 2.26 7.87 18.86
C GLU A 58 1.48 9.14 18.50
N MET A 59 1.39 9.47 17.20
CA MET A 59 0.61 10.60 16.69
C MET A 59 -0.81 10.19 16.32
N ASP A 60 -1.78 11.07 16.62
CA ASP A 60 -3.10 10.96 16.00
C ASP A 60 -2.97 11.22 14.50
N LEU A 61 -3.33 10.23 13.69
CA LEU A 61 -3.34 10.34 12.24
C LEU A 61 -4.29 11.47 11.79
N GLY A 62 -5.43 11.68 12.45
CA GLY A 62 -6.34 12.79 12.15
C GLY A 62 -5.62 14.14 12.23
N ASP A 63 -4.94 14.40 13.34
CA ASP A 63 -4.14 15.62 13.53
C ASP A 63 -2.98 15.72 12.54
N PHE A 64 -2.34 14.59 12.21
CA PHE A 64 -1.28 14.55 11.21
C PHE A 64 -1.77 15.05 9.85
N PHE A 65 -2.88 14.52 9.34
CA PHE A 65 -3.42 14.92 8.05
C PHE A 65 -3.95 16.36 8.04
N GLN A 66 -4.44 16.87 9.17
CA GLN A 66 -4.92 18.25 9.29
C GLN A 66 -3.80 19.30 9.40
N THR A 67 -2.66 18.92 9.99
CA THR A 67 -1.53 19.84 10.24
C THR A 67 -0.54 19.91 9.09
N GLN A 68 -0.38 18.84 8.30
CA GLN A 68 0.52 18.85 7.14
C GLN A 68 -0.05 19.68 6.00
N ARG A 69 0.74 20.62 5.48
CA ARG A 69 0.37 21.54 4.39
C ARG A 69 0.87 21.05 3.04
N MET A 70 0.19 21.42 1.95
CA MET A 70 0.51 20.85 0.63
C MET A 70 1.89 21.27 0.15
N ARG A 71 2.29 22.50 0.46
CA ARG A 71 3.64 22.99 0.17
C ARG A 71 4.76 22.13 0.75
N ASP A 72 4.50 21.40 1.84
CA ASP A 72 5.51 20.59 2.55
C ASP A 72 5.60 19.15 2.00
N VAL A 73 4.59 18.69 1.26
CA VAL A 73 4.47 17.30 0.78
C VAL A 73 4.53 17.20 -0.75
N MET A 74 4.18 18.28 -1.46
CA MET A 74 4.14 18.28 -2.92
C MET A 74 5.51 18.09 -3.56
N SER A 75 5.52 17.49 -4.74
CA SER A 75 6.64 17.62 -5.66
C SER A 75 6.57 18.99 -6.35
N THR A 76 7.62 19.79 -6.20
CA THR A 76 7.72 21.13 -6.79
C THR A 76 8.07 21.09 -8.28
N ALA A 77 7.67 22.12 -9.02
CA ALA A 77 8.01 22.31 -10.44
C ALA A 77 7.54 21.15 -11.36
N PRO A 78 6.22 20.87 -11.40
CA PRO A 78 5.67 19.83 -12.27
C PRO A 78 5.94 20.16 -13.74
N LEU A 79 6.35 19.15 -14.51
CA LEU A 79 6.58 19.31 -15.95
C LEU A 79 5.27 19.69 -16.64
N THR A 80 5.29 20.82 -17.34
CA THR A 80 4.17 21.31 -18.15
C THR A 80 4.55 21.23 -19.63
N MET A 81 3.65 20.69 -20.45
CA MET A 81 3.83 20.53 -21.89
C MET A 81 2.72 21.26 -22.66
N PRO A 82 3.02 21.79 -23.86
CA PRO A 82 2.01 22.48 -24.65
C PRO A 82 0.93 21.50 -25.17
N PRO A 83 -0.34 21.93 -25.31
CA PRO A 83 -1.44 21.06 -25.73
C PRO A 83 -1.22 20.34 -27.08
N GLU A 84 -0.45 20.95 -27.97
CA GLU A 84 -0.11 20.44 -29.30
C GLU A 84 1.03 19.41 -29.32
N ALA A 85 1.77 19.23 -28.22
CA ALA A 85 2.80 18.19 -28.15
C ALA A 85 2.19 16.79 -28.28
N SER A 86 2.94 15.85 -28.84
CA SER A 86 2.42 14.50 -29.09
C SER A 86 2.37 13.64 -27.82
N LEU A 87 1.55 12.59 -27.83
CA LEU A 87 1.54 11.60 -26.74
C LEU A 87 2.90 10.91 -26.59
N LEU A 88 3.63 10.72 -27.70
CA LEU A 88 4.98 10.17 -27.69
C LEU A 88 5.98 11.10 -27.00
N ASP A 89 5.92 12.41 -27.25
CA ASP A 89 6.78 13.39 -26.58
C ASP A 89 6.54 13.35 -25.06
N ALA A 90 5.27 13.26 -24.65
CA ALA A 90 4.92 13.12 -23.24
C ALA A 90 5.41 11.80 -22.63
N ALA A 91 5.30 10.68 -23.36
CA ALA A 91 5.82 9.39 -22.91
C ALA A 91 7.34 9.42 -22.73
N GLN A 92 8.07 10.02 -23.67
CA GLN A 92 9.53 10.20 -23.60
C GLN A 92 9.93 11.10 -22.44
N ALA A 93 9.22 12.22 -22.24
CA ALA A 93 9.47 13.13 -21.13
C ALA A 93 9.21 12.46 -19.77
N MET A 94 8.10 11.73 -19.64
CA MET A 94 7.78 10.93 -18.45
C MET A 94 8.87 9.90 -18.15
N HIS A 95 9.36 9.18 -19.17
CA HIS A 95 10.44 8.22 -19.01
C HIS A 95 11.77 8.87 -18.60
N ALA A 96 12.18 9.93 -19.31
CA ALA A 96 13.45 10.61 -19.09
C ALA A 96 13.54 11.25 -17.70
N GLN A 97 12.45 11.86 -17.22
CA GLN A 97 12.39 12.52 -15.92
C GLN A 97 11.90 11.59 -14.80
N ARG A 98 11.58 10.33 -15.11
CA ARG A 98 11.03 9.32 -14.18
C ARG A 98 9.78 9.80 -13.43
N ILE A 99 8.91 10.52 -14.14
CA ILE A 99 7.62 11.01 -13.63
C ILE A 99 6.48 10.22 -14.27
N SER A 100 5.30 10.24 -13.65
CA SER A 100 4.15 9.41 -14.06
C SER A 100 2.99 10.20 -14.68
N CYS A 101 3.17 11.51 -14.83
CA CYS A 101 2.22 12.42 -15.46
C CYS A 101 2.90 13.72 -15.87
N VAL A 102 2.26 14.44 -16.79
CA VAL A 102 2.61 15.81 -17.19
C VAL A 102 1.38 16.70 -17.12
N LEU A 103 1.59 17.97 -16.79
CA LEU A 103 0.56 18.99 -16.92
C LEU A 103 0.49 19.45 -18.38
N VAL A 104 -0.70 19.74 -18.87
CA VAL A 104 -0.95 20.10 -20.26
C VAL A 104 -1.59 21.50 -20.30
N GLY A 105 -0.99 22.41 -21.06
CA GLY A 105 -1.45 23.80 -21.17
C GLY A 105 -0.31 24.80 -21.05
N THR A 106 -0.66 26.04 -20.73
CA THR A 106 0.30 27.15 -20.62
C THR A 106 0.66 27.42 -19.16
N ALA A 107 1.94 27.35 -18.81
CA ALA A 107 2.40 27.76 -17.48
C ALA A 107 2.14 29.26 -17.26
N PRO A 108 1.80 29.69 -16.03
CA PRO A 108 1.73 28.91 -14.80
C PRO A 108 0.36 28.27 -14.51
N ARG A 109 -0.58 28.28 -15.47
CA ARG A 109 -1.96 27.80 -15.28
C ARG A 109 -2.35 26.77 -16.36
N PRO A 110 -1.81 25.55 -16.29
CA PRO A 110 -2.18 24.47 -17.19
C PRO A 110 -3.65 24.07 -17.03
N GLU A 111 -4.25 23.58 -18.11
CA GLU A 111 -5.68 23.30 -18.23
C GLU A 111 -6.02 21.84 -17.90
N GLY A 112 -5.06 20.94 -18.11
CA GLY A 112 -5.28 19.51 -17.96
C GLY A 112 -4.04 18.73 -17.50
N ILE A 113 -4.22 17.43 -17.38
CA ILE A 113 -3.19 16.47 -16.98
C ILE A 113 -3.24 15.25 -17.89
N PHE A 114 -2.08 14.70 -18.22
CA PHE A 114 -1.95 13.45 -18.96
C PHE A 114 -1.06 12.47 -18.18
N THR A 115 -1.47 11.20 -18.08
CA THR A 115 -0.83 10.21 -17.21
C THR A 115 -0.43 8.93 -17.94
N LEU A 116 0.38 8.09 -17.30
CA LEU A 116 0.71 6.74 -17.82
C LEU A 116 -0.53 5.87 -18.05
N SER A 117 -1.60 6.03 -17.27
CA SER A 117 -2.84 5.28 -17.48
C SER A 117 -3.55 5.70 -18.77
N ASP A 118 -3.50 6.99 -19.10
CA ASP A 118 -4.08 7.53 -20.34
C ASP A 118 -3.24 7.09 -21.55
N LEU A 119 -1.93 7.06 -21.39
CA LEU A 119 -1.00 6.51 -22.39
C LEU A 119 -1.25 5.02 -22.66
N ALA A 120 -1.45 4.21 -21.59
CA ALA A 120 -1.75 2.79 -21.73
C ALA A 120 -3.08 2.55 -22.46
N LYS A 121 -4.12 3.33 -22.14
CA LYS A 121 -5.41 3.28 -22.86
C LYS A 121 -5.25 3.66 -24.33
N ALA A 122 -4.57 4.76 -24.63
CA ALA A 122 -4.32 5.19 -26.00
C ALA A 122 -3.54 4.14 -26.82
N SER A 123 -2.55 3.50 -26.21
CA SER A 123 -1.80 2.40 -26.85
C SER A 123 -2.67 1.17 -27.11
N ALA A 124 -3.53 0.79 -26.16
CA ALA A 124 -4.44 -0.34 -26.31
C ALA A 124 -5.50 -0.11 -27.41
N GLU A 125 -5.90 1.13 -27.61
CA GLU A 125 -6.82 1.55 -28.67
C GLU A 125 -6.15 1.69 -30.05
N GLY A 126 -4.84 1.45 -30.16
CA GLY A 126 -4.10 1.54 -31.42
C GLY A 126 -3.92 2.96 -31.95
N VAL A 127 -3.93 3.95 -31.05
CA VAL A 127 -3.74 5.37 -31.40
C VAL A 127 -2.32 5.61 -31.88
N ASP A 128 -2.14 6.40 -32.94
CA ASP A 128 -0.83 6.89 -33.35
C ASP A 128 -0.30 7.92 -32.35
N LEU A 129 0.55 7.45 -31.43
CA LEU A 129 1.11 8.26 -30.34
C LEU A 129 1.99 9.41 -30.84
N ALA A 130 2.61 9.29 -32.02
CA ALA A 130 3.51 10.30 -32.57
C ALA A 130 2.75 11.48 -33.20
N ARG A 131 1.49 11.26 -33.61
CA ARG A 131 0.67 12.28 -34.29
C ARG A 131 -0.48 12.81 -33.44
N THR A 132 -0.87 12.09 -32.40
CA THR A 132 -1.99 12.50 -31.55
C THR A 132 -1.53 13.56 -30.55
N PRO A 133 -2.18 14.74 -30.50
CA PRO A 133 -1.82 15.80 -29.56
C PRO A 133 -2.32 15.49 -28.14
N LEU A 134 -1.60 15.98 -27.13
CA LEU A 134 -1.96 15.85 -25.71
C LEU A 134 -3.36 16.38 -25.41
N ALA A 135 -3.75 17.50 -26.01
CA ALA A 135 -5.07 18.11 -25.85
C ALA A 135 -6.23 17.14 -26.14
N ALA A 136 -6.02 16.17 -27.05
CA ALA A 136 -7.05 15.21 -27.44
C ALA A 136 -7.26 14.08 -26.42
N ARG A 137 -6.30 13.83 -25.53
CA ARG A 137 -6.31 12.71 -24.58
C ARG A 137 -6.06 13.11 -23.12
N MET A 138 -5.83 14.39 -22.84
CA MET A 138 -5.70 14.88 -21.46
C MET A 138 -7.04 14.83 -20.72
N SER A 139 -6.95 14.74 -19.39
CA SER A 139 -8.10 14.99 -18.51
C SER A 139 -8.18 16.48 -18.19
N ALA A 140 -9.36 17.07 -18.38
CA ALA A 140 -9.68 18.45 -18.03
C ALA A 140 -11.12 18.55 -17.50
N PRO A 141 -11.42 19.46 -16.55
CA PRO A 141 -10.51 20.44 -15.95
C PRO A 141 -9.52 19.81 -14.96
N LEU A 142 -8.34 20.42 -14.84
CA LEU A 142 -7.33 20.02 -13.87
C LEU A 142 -7.86 20.12 -12.43
N VAL A 143 -7.78 19.02 -11.66
CA VAL A 143 -8.12 19.02 -10.24
C VAL A 143 -7.02 19.75 -9.47
N GLN A 144 -7.40 20.78 -8.72
CA GLN A 144 -6.48 21.67 -8.00
C GLN A 144 -6.75 21.65 -6.49
N VAL A 145 -5.69 21.77 -5.71
CA VAL A 145 -5.69 21.96 -4.26
C VAL A 145 -4.77 23.14 -3.92
N GLY A 146 -5.09 23.91 -2.88
CA GLY A 146 -4.28 25.04 -2.45
C GLY A 146 -3.00 24.62 -1.71
N ALA A 147 -1.92 25.39 -1.85
CA ALA A 147 -0.64 25.14 -1.19
C ALA A 147 -0.73 25.16 0.35
N GLU A 148 -1.65 25.96 0.91
CA GLU A 148 -1.95 26.03 2.34
C GLU A 148 -3.01 25.03 2.81
N GLN A 149 -3.61 24.25 1.91
CA GLN A 149 -4.56 23.24 2.32
C GLN A 149 -3.85 22.06 2.98
N SER A 150 -4.58 21.39 3.86
CA SER A 150 -4.15 20.23 4.62
C SER A 150 -4.14 18.95 3.79
N LEU A 151 -3.31 17.98 4.18
CA LEU A 151 -3.19 16.68 3.48
C LEU A 151 -4.53 15.97 3.41
N LEU A 152 -5.35 16.13 4.44
CA LEU A 152 -6.72 15.67 4.48
C LEU A 152 -7.57 16.24 3.34
N GLU A 153 -7.55 17.57 3.16
CA GLU A 153 -8.32 18.25 2.11
C GLU A 153 -7.87 17.82 0.70
N ALA A 154 -6.56 17.64 0.50
CA ALA A 154 -6.04 17.18 -0.78
C ALA A 154 -6.47 15.73 -1.10
N VAL A 155 -6.47 14.86 -0.09
CA VAL A 155 -6.97 13.48 -0.20
C VAL A 155 -8.47 13.47 -0.50
N ALA A 156 -9.25 14.29 0.21
CA ALA A 156 -10.68 14.44 -0.02
C ALA A 156 -10.97 14.91 -1.46
N ALA A 157 -10.22 15.90 -1.97
CA ALA A 157 -10.36 16.37 -3.34
C ALA A 157 -10.02 15.27 -4.37
N MET A 158 -8.92 14.54 -4.16
CA MET A 158 -8.53 13.42 -5.02
C MET A 158 -9.60 12.32 -5.04
N VAL A 159 -10.16 11.97 -3.88
CA VAL A 159 -11.25 11.00 -3.73
C VAL A 159 -12.52 11.47 -4.44
N ALA A 160 -12.95 12.71 -4.18
CA ALA A 160 -14.18 13.28 -4.71
C ALA A 160 -14.17 13.36 -6.24
N HIS A 161 -13.01 13.67 -6.83
CA HIS A 161 -12.84 13.74 -8.28
C HIS A 161 -12.38 12.41 -8.91
N GLY A 162 -12.20 11.34 -8.12
CA GLY A 162 -11.77 10.04 -8.63
C GLY A 162 -10.36 10.03 -9.23
N VAL A 163 -9.51 10.99 -8.85
CA VAL A 163 -8.15 11.15 -9.36
C VAL A 163 -7.12 10.68 -8.34
N ARG A 164 -5.95 10.24 -8.81
CA ARG A 164 -4.83 9.81 -7.94
C ARG A 164 -3.75 10.88 -7.79
N ARG A 165 -3.96 12.04 -8.42
CA ARG A 165 -3.01 13.15 -8.50
C ARG A 165 -3.80 14.45 -8.55
N ALA A 166 -3.33 15.47 -7.85
CA ALA A 166 -3.89 16.81 -7.89
C ALA A 166 -2.77 17.84 -8.08
N ALA A 167 -3.05 18.90 -8.83
CA ALA A 167 -2.14 20.02 -8.99
C ALA A 167 -2.25 20.95 -7.77
N VAL A 168 -1.11 21.46 -7.30
CA VAL A 168 -1.07 22.34 -6.14
C VAL A 168 -0.95 23.79 -6.62
N ALA A 169 -1.95 24.60 -6.30
CA ALA A 169 -2.03 26.01 -6.64
C ALA A 169 -1.52 26.89 -5.49
N GLY A 170 -0.71 27.90 -5.81
CA GLY A 170 -0.37 28.98 -4.89
C GLY A 170 -1.52 29.98 -4.72
N ASP A 171 -1.33 30.97 -3.85
CA ASP A 171 -2.35 32.00 -3.55
C ASP A 171 -2.72 32.87 -4.76
N ASP A 172 -1.83 32.96 -5.74
CA ASP A 172 -2.02 33.66 -7.02
C ASP A 172 -2.68 32.78 -8.10
N GLY A 173 -3.05 31.54 -7.77
CA GLY A 173 -3.62 30.55 -8.67
C GLY A 173 -2.62 29.96 -9.67
N ALA A 174 -1.31 30.21 -9.50
CA ALA A 174 -0.27 29.52 -10.26
C ALA A 174 -0.10 28.08 -9.75
N ILE A 175 0.06 27.12 -10.66
CA ILE A 175 0.40 25.75 -10.26
C ILE A 175 1.88 25.67 -9.90
N VAL A 176 2.16 25.45 -8.62
CA VAL A 176 3.51 25.43 -8.03
C VAL A 176 4.01 24.01 -7.75
N GLY A 177 3.11 23.03 -7.75
CA GLY A 177 3.44 21.65 -7.41
C GLY A 177 2.43 20.63 -7.92
N ILE A 178 2.74 19.37 -7.68
CA ILE A 178 1.82 18.25 -7.82
C ILE A 178 1.91 17.36 -6.59
N VAL A 179 0.77 16.85 -6.14
CA VAL A 179 0.70 15.83 -5.10
C VAL A 179 0.13 14.56 -5.71
N THR A 180 0.81 13.43 -5.50
CA THR A 180 0.32 12.11 -5.90
C THR A 180 -0.09 11.32 -4.67
N LEU A 181 -0.95 10.32 -4.88
CA LEU A 181 -1.30 9.39 -3.81
C LEU A 181 -0.05 8.74 -3.20
N THR A 182 0.96 8.41 -4.01
CA THR A 182 2.23 7.85 -3.52
C THR A 182 2.95 8.80 -2.58
N ASP A 183 2.93 10.11 -2.84
CA ASP A 183 3.52 11.12 -1.96
C ASP A 183 2.77 11.18 -0.63
N VAL A 184 1.43 11.11 -0.67
CA VAL A 184 0.59 11.02 0.54
C VAL A 184 0.90 9.75 1.34
N ILE A 185 1.11 8.61 0.68
CA ILE A 185 1.34 7.33 1.35
C ILE A 185 2.77 7.23 1.90
N GLN A 186 3.75 7.75 1.17
CA GLN A 186 5.11 7.91 1.69
C GLN A 186 5.11 8.84 2.89
N ALA A 187 4.27 9.89 2.88
CA ALA A 187 4.08 10.75 4.05
C ALA A 187 3.56 10.00 5.28
N LEU A 188 2.91 8.86 5.09
CA LEU A 188 2.37 7.99 6.13
C LEU A 188 3.28 6.81 6.48
N GLY A 189 4.47 6.71 5.89
CA GLY A 189 5.41 5.62 6.18
C GLY A 189 4.83 4.21 5.96
N VAL A 190 3.76 4.08 5.16
CA VAL A 190 3.14 2.79 4.80
C VAL A 190 3.82 2.30 3.53
N GLU A 191 4.41 1.10 3.58
CA GLU A 191 4.85 0.42 2.36
C GLU A 191 3.62 0.02 1.54
N ALA A 192 3.40 0.70 0.41
CA ALA A 192 2.21 0.52 -0.40
C ALA A 192 2.53 -0.05 -1.78
N SER A 193 2.15 -1.31 -1.98
CA SER A 193 1.89 -1.88 -3.29
C SER A 193 0.39 -2.11 -3.46
N GLY A 194 -0.23 -1.57 -4.52
CA GLY A 194 -1.61 -1.92 -4.93
C GLY A 194 -2.70 -0.87 -4.63
N GLU A 195 -3.96 -1.32 -4.57
CA GLU A 195 -5.17 -0.47 -4.37
C GLU A 195 -5.51 -0.14 -2.91
N ALA A 196 -4.90 -0.86 -1.96
CA ALA A 196 -4.98 -0.63 -0.51
C ALA A 196 -4.78 0.82 -0.02
N PRO A 197 -3.97 1.68 -0.67
CA PRO A 197 -3.68 2.99 -0.10
C PRO A 197 -4.80 4.01 -0.24
N MET A 198 -5.59 3.95 -1.32
CA MET A 198 -6.80 4.78 -1.46
C MET A 198 -7.83 4.43 -0.39
N GLN A 199 -7.90 3.15 -0.02
CA GLN A 199 -8.86 2.64 0.96
C GLN A 199 -8.46 3.06 2.37
N ALA A 200 -7.17 2.96 2.72
CA ALA A 200 -6.63 3.49 3.96
C ALA A 200 -6.82 5.01 4.07
N LEU A 201 -6.58 5.75 2.98
CA LEU A 201 -6.75 7.20 2.95
C LEU A 201 -8.21 7.65 3.08
N ARG A 202 -9.15 6.93 2.47
CA ARG A 202 -10.59 7.17 2.65
C ARG A 202 -11.02 6.91 4.08
N ALA A 203 -10.60 5.78 4.66
CA ALA A 203 -10.89 5.44 6.06
C ALA A 203 -10.30 6.48 7.04
N ILE A 204 -9.12 7.03 6.75
CA ILE A 204 -8.53 8.10 7.58
C ILE A 204 -9.28 9.43 7.39
N ALA A 205 -9.68 9.76 6.17
CA ALA A 205 -10.47 10.96 5.93
C ALA A 205 -11.86 10.92 6.59
N GLU A 206 -12.46 9.73 6.64
CA GLU A 206 -13.72 9.46 7.33
C GLU A 206 -13.55 9.45 8.87
N ALA A 207 -12.44 8.88 9.39
CA ALA A 207 -12.17 8.82 10.82
C ALA A 207 -11.71 10.16 11.43
N ALA A 208 -11.13 11.06 10.62
CA ALA A 208 -10.59 12.35 11.08
C ALA A 208 -11.65 13.46 11.24
N GLY A 209 -12.95 13.14 11.20
CA GLY A 209 -14.03 14.06 11.57
C GLY A 209 -13.97 15.41 10.85
N ALA A 210 -13.83 15.42 9.52
CA ALA A 210 -13.82 16.66 8.76
C ALA A 210 -15.20 17.35 8.81
N GLU A 211 -15.44 18.15 9.84
CA GLU A 211 -16.66 18.94 10.08
C GLU A 211 -16.94 20.02 9.01
N HIS A 212 -16.20 20.05 7.90
CA HIS A 212 -16.39 20.98 6.78
C HIS A 212 -16.55 20.32 5.41
N LEU A 213 -16.66 18.98 5.33
CA LEU A 213 -17.36 18.40 4.18
C LEU A 213 -18.81 18.83 4.29
N ARG A 214 -19.26 19.68 3.36
CA ARG A 214 -20.69 19.92 3.12
C ARG A 214 -21.39 18.57 3.20
N VAL A 215 -22.20 18.44 4.24
CA VAL A 215 -23.05 17.31 4.59
C VAL A 215 -23.55 16.67 3.30
N PHE A 216 -22.97 15.52 2.93
CA PHE A 216 -23.70 14.56 2.12
C PHE A 216 -24.98 14.28 2.89
N SER A 217 -26.15 14.38 2.27
CA SER A 217 -27.37 13.89 2.93
C SER A 217 -27.16 12.43 3.36
N GLU A 218 -27.91 11.92 4.34
CA GLU A 218 -27.85 10.49 4.70
C GLU A 218 -27.99 9.59 3.46
N GLU A 219 -28.73 10.05 2.45
CA GLU A 219 -28.94 9.37 1.17
C GLU A 219 -27.70 9.43 0.25
N GLU A 220 -26.97 10.55 0.20
CA GLU A 220 -25.74 10.69 -0.58
C GLU A 220 -24.55 9.95 0.05
N LEU A 221 -24.47 9.98 1.39
CA LEU A 221 -23.48 9.20 2.14
C LEU A 221 -23.76 7.70 1.96
N ALA A 222 -25.03 7.28 2.00
CA ALA A 222 -25.42 5.91 1.69
C ALA A 222 -25.04 5.51 0.25
N ALA A 223 -25.27 6.38 -0.75
CA ALA A 223 -24.93 6.12 -2.15
C ALA A 223 -23.41 6.01 -2.39
N ILE A 224 -22.60 6.83 -1.71
CA ILE A 224 -21.13 6.76 -1.76
C ILE A 224 -20.63 5.49 -1.09
N MET A 225 -21.17 5.15 0.09
CA MET A 225 -20.86 3.92 0.79
C MET A 225 -21.27 2.70 -0.04
N GLU A 226 -22.39 2.74 -0.77
CA GLU A 226 -22.80 1.69 -1.71
C GLU A 226 -21.78 1.43 -2.83
N ALA A 227 -21.15 2.49 -3.34
CA ALA A 227 -20.17 2.42 -4.43
C ALA A 227 -18.78 1.93 -4.01
N LEU A 228 -18.45 1.94 -2.71
CA LEU A 228 -17.15 1.51 -2.20
C LEU A 228 -17.01 -0.02 -2.19
N PRO A 229 -15.85 -0.60 -2.57
CA PRO A 229 -15.56 -2.03 -2.43
C PRO A 229 -15.24 -2.46 -0.98
N VAL A 230 -15.41 -1.57 0.01
CA VAL A 230 -15.05 -1.77 1.42
C VAL A 230 -16.28 -1.51 2.29
N GLY A 231 -16.67 -2.49 3.09
CA GLY A 231 -17.72 -2.33 4.09
C GLY A 231 -17.17 -1.75 5.38
N VAL A 232 -17.97 -0.96 6.09
CA VAL A 232 -17.62 -0.36 7.37
C VAL A 232 -18.66 -0.78 8.40
N VAL A 233 -18.18 -1.25 9.54
CA VAL A 233 -18.97 -1.58 10.71
C VAL A 233 -18.43 -0.77 11.88
N ARG A 234 -19.34 -0.12 12.59
CA ARG A 234 -19.02 0.62 13.81
C ARG A 234 -19.68 -0.09 14.98
N LEU A 235 -18.94 -0.18 16.07
CA LEU A 235 -19.38 -0.86 17.27
C LEU A 235 -19.17 0.05 18.46
N ARG A 236 -20.22 0.26 19.24
CA ARG A 236 -20.12 0.98 20.51
C ARG A 236 -19.67 0.02 21.60
N TRP A 237 -18.86 0.51 22.53
CA TRP A 237 -18.56 -0.21 23.76
C TRP A 237 -19.79 -0.25 24.68
N ASP A 238 -20.13 -1.43 25.18
CA ASP A 238 -21.20 -1.63 26.15
C ASP A 238 -20.65 -2.37 27.39
N PRO A 239 -20.42 -1.66 28.51
CA PRO A 239 -19.91 -2.25 29.75
C PRO A 239 -20.84 -3.30 30.37
N GLY A 240 -22.13 -3.27 30.04
CA GLY A 240 -23.13 -4.22 30.57
C GLY A 240 -23.34 -5.42 29.65
N ALA A 241 -22.82 -5.39 28.43
CA ALA A 241 -22.98 -6.48 27.48
C ALA A 241 -22.02 -7.65 27.83
N PRO A 242 -22.53 -8.89 27.90
CA PRO A 242 -21.68 -10.04 28.14
C PRO A 242 -20.80 -10.31 26.92
N LEU A 243 -19.54 -10.68 27.16
CA LEU A 243 -18.65 -11.16 26.10
C LEU A 243 -19.27 -12.42 25.45
N PRO A 244 -19.25 -12.54 24.10
CA PRO A 244 -19.68 -13.75 23.41
C PRO A 244 -18.99 -15.00 23.97
N ALA A 245 -19.74 -16.09 24.14
CA ALA A 245 -19.21 -17.33 24.69
C ALA A 245 -18.02 -17.89 23.88
N ALA A 246 -18.04 -17.68 22.57
CA ALA A 246 -16.96 -18.06 21.67
C ALA A 246 -15.66 -17.27 21.87
N LEU A 247 -15.67 -16.19 22.66
CA LEU A 247 -14.49 -15.37 23.00
C LEU A 247 -14.14 -15.44 24.49
N ALA A 248 -14.88 -16.23 25.29
CA ALA A 248 -14.70 -16.29 26.74
C ALA A 248 -13.34 -16.86 27.17
N ASP A 249 -12.71 -17.66 26.31
CA ASP A 249 -11.37 -18.24 26.49
C ASP A 249 -10.27 -17.43 25.80
N ALA A 250 -10.60 -16.28 25.19
CA ALA A 250 -9.61 -15.45 24.52
C ALA A 250 -8.59 -14.89 25.53
N PRO A 251 -7.31 -14.72 25.16
CA PRO A 251 -6.27 -14.25 26.07
C PRO A 251 -6.56 -12.89 26.71
N TRP A 252 -7.34 -12.06 26.02
CA TRP A 252 -7.74 -10.71 26.41
C TRP A 252 -9.13 -10.67 27.08
N ALA A 253 -9.82 -11.82 27.23
CA ALA A 253 -11.17 -11.86 27.79
C ALA A 253 -11.26 -11.31 29.22
N GLY A 254 -10.19 -11.45 30.01
CA GLY A 254 -10.10 -10.89 31.36
C GLY A 254 -9.97 -9.36 31.43
N GLU A 255 -9.56 -8.72 30.33
CA GLU A 255 -9.46 -7.26 30.21
C GLU A 255 -10.79 -6.63 29.80
N ALA A 256 -11.68 -7.42 29.17
CA ALA A 256 -12.97 -6.98 28.67
C ALA A 256 -14.05 -7.06 29.78
N GLN A 257 -14.27 -5.97 30.51
CA GLN A 257 -15.44 -5.80 31.39
C GLN A 257 -16.65 -5.24 30.62
N GLY A 258 -16.97 -5.86 29.48
CA GLY A 258 -17.99 -5.40 28.53
C GLY A 258 -17.80 -6.02 27.15
N ALA A 259 -18.66 -5.66 26.20
CA ALA A 259 -18.55 -6.11 24.82
C ALA A 259 -18.86 -4.98 23.82
N PHE A 260 -18.31 -5.12 22.61
CA PHE A 260 -18.67 -4.26 21.49
C PHE A 260 -19.99 -4.70 20.88
N VAL A 261 -20.90 -3.75 20.67
CA VAL A 261 -22.20 -3.98 20.04
C VAL A 261 -22.26 -3.15 18.76
N VAL A 262 -22.60 -3.79 17.65
CA VAL A 262 -22.73 -3.11 16.35
C VAL A 262 -23.82 -2.05 16.43
N ASP A 263 -23.46 -0.79 16.18
CA ASP A 263 -24.39 0.33 16.16
C ASP A 263 -24.71 0.78 14.73
N TYR A 264 -23.72 0.69 13.84
CA TYR A 264 -23.81 1.01 12.42
C TYR A 264 -23.10 -0.03 11.56
N ALA A 265 -23.69 -0.32 10.41
CA ALA A 265 -23.14 -1.20 9.39
C ALA A 265 -23.49 -0.59 8.03
N SER A 266 -22.50 -0.47 7.15
CA SER A 266 -22.67 0.24 5.87
C SER A 266 -23.52 -0.57 4.86
N PRO A 267 -24.30 0.10 3.99
CA PRO A 267 -25.21 -0.58 3.05
C PRO A 267 -24.54 -1.56 2.06
N ASN A 268 -23.33 -1.23 1.59
CA ASN A 268 -22.57 -2.07 0.67
C ASN A 268 -22.13 -3.42 1.25
N LEU A 269 -22.24 -3.65 2.56
CA LEU A 269 -22.01 -4.97 3.15
C LEU A 269 -22.95 -6.03 2.55
N ARG A 270 -24.14 -5.64 2.08
CA ARG A 270 -25.02 -6.54 1.32
C ARG A 270 -24.39 -7.03 0.03
N ARG A 271 -23.63 -6.18 -0.67
CA ARG A 271 -22.93 -6.57 -1.90
C ARG A 271 -21.68 -7.42 -1.61
N ILE A 272 -20.97 -7.12 -0.53
CA ILE A 272 -19.70 -7.78 -0.16
C ILE A 272 -19.96 -9.16 0.47
N LEU A 273 -20.88 -9.22 1.44
CA LEU A 273 -21.13 -10.40 2.28
C LEU A 273 -22.44 -11.11 1.93
N GLY A 274 -23.30 -10.50 1.12
CA GLY A 274 -24.63 -11.02 0.78
C GLY A 274 -25.69 -10.78 1.87
N HIS A 275 -25.29 -10.38 3.07
CA HIS A 275 -26.15 -10.21 4.23
C HIS A 275 -26.60 -8.75 4.37
N ALA A 276 -27.83 -8.53 4.83
CA ALA A 276 -28.31 -7.18 5.13
C ALA A 276 -27.49 -6.55 6.28
N PRO A 277 -27.18 -5.24 6.24
CA PRO A 277 -26.45 -4.57 7.31
C PRO A 277 -27.11 -4.72 8.69
N GLU A 278 -28.43 -4.83 8.73
CA GLU A 278 -29.21 -5.03 9.96
C GLU A 278 -28.91 -6.38 10.61
N ALA A 279 -28.61 -7.42 9.83
CA ALA A 279 -28.26 -8.74 10.37
C ALA A 279 -26.96 -8.68 11.19
N MET A 280 -26.06 -7.73 10.90
CA MET A 280 -24.81 -7.53 11.65
C MET A 280 -25.05 -7.13 13.11
N LYS A 281 -26.23 -6.59 13.42
CA LYS A 281 -26.63 -6.21 14.78
C LYS A 281 -27.15 -7.39 15.59
N GLU A 282 -27.41 -8.53 14.95
CA GLU A 282 -27.82 -9.74 15.65
C GLU A 282 -26.67 -10.24 16.54
N LYS A 283 -27.06 -10.77 17.70
CA LYS A 283 -26.10 -11.28 18.68
C LYS A 283 -25.25 -12.37 18.05
N ASP A 284 -23.93 -12.26 18.23
CA ASP A 284 -22.93 -13.22 17.75
C ASP A 284 -22.94 -13.48 16.23
N PHE A 285 -23.59 -12.62 15.44
CA PHE A 285 -23.72 -12.79 13.99
C PHE A 285 -22.36 -12.98 13.32
N TRP A 286 -21.40 -12.12 13.65
CA TRP A 286 -20.08 -12.15 13.03
C TRP A 286 -19.33 -13.46 13.34
N LEU A 287 -19.34 -13.88 14.60
CA LEU A 287 -18.65 -15.07 15.08
C LEU A 287 -19.27 -16.37 14.55
N THR A 288 -20.60 -16.39 14.36
CA THR A 288 -21.31 -17.56 13.79
C THR A 288 -21.12 -17.71 12.28
N HIS A 289 -20.66 -16.65 11.60
CA HIS A 289 -20.34 -16.65 10.17
C HIS A 289 -18.84 -16.69 9.89
N LEU A 290 -17.99 -16.61 10.91
CA LEU A 290 -16.55 -16.86 10.81
C LEU A 290 -16.30 -18.36 10.59
N HIS A 291 -15.34 -18.71 9.73
CA HIS A 291 -14.97 -20.10 9.52
C HIS A 291 -14.39 -20.72 10.81
N PRO A 292 -14.80 -21.95 11.20
CA PRO A 292 -14.39 -22.54 12.48
C PRO A 292 -12.87 -22.65 12.68
N GLU A 293 -12.11 -22.95 11.63
CA GLU A 293 -10.65 -23.03 11.68
C GLU A 293 -9.97 -21.66 11.91
N ASP A 294 -10.66 -20.57 11.57
CA ASP A 294 -10.10 -19.22 11.67
C ASP A 294 -10.39 -18.59 13.04
N LEU A 295 -11.29 -19.18 13.83
CA LEU A 295 -11.72 -18.66 15.14
C LEU A 295 -10.56 -18.50 16.13
N GLU A 296 -9.68 -19.49 16.24
CA GLU A 296 -8.54 -19.43 17.16
C GLU A 296 -7.54 -18.35 16.75
N THR A 297 -7.26 -18.25 15.45
CA THR A 297 -6.37 -17.21 14.93
C THR A 297 -7.00 -15.82 15.12
N PHE A 298 -8.31 -15.69 14.91
CA PHE A 298 -9.05 -14.46 15.14
C PHE A 298 -8.96 -14.01 16.61
N LYS A 299 -9.19 -14.91 17.58
CA LYS A 299 -9.03 -14.62 19.02
C LYS A 299 -7.65 -14.07 19.34
N MET A 300 -6.61 -14.71 18.81
CA MET A 300 -5.22 -14.32 19.03
C MET A 300 -4.92 -12.95 18.43
N ARG A 301 -5.39 -12.67 17.21
CA ARG A 301 -5.17 -11.39 16.53
C ARG A 301 -5.96 -10.25 17.15
N ALA A 302 -7.17 -10.51 17.64
CA ALA A 302 -7.97 -9.54 18.37
C ALA A 302 -7.28 -9.05 19.67
N ALA A 303 -6.30 -9.79 20.22
CA ALA A 303 -5.47 -9.31 21.33
C ALA A 303 -4.66 -8.05 20.95
N GLU A 304 -4.26 -7.92 19.69
CA GLU A 304 -3.51 -6.76 19.20
C GLU A 304 -4.35 -5.47 19.26
N LEU A 305 -5.69 -5.58 19.15
CA LEU A 305 -6.59 -4.44 19.32
C LEU A 305 -6.44 -3.81 20.71
N TRP A 306 -6.35 -4.64 21.75
CA TRP A 306 -6.23 -4.20 23.13
C TRP A 306 -4.86 -3.63 23.43
N ALA A 307 -3.81 -4.31 22.95
CA ALA A 307 -2.42 -3.93 23.17
C ALA A 307 -1.97 -2.70 22.37
N HIS A 308 -2.47 -2.53 21.14
CA HIS A 308 -1.96 -1.56 20.17
C HIS A 308 -3.03 -0.61 19.62
N GLY A 309 -4.29 -0.77 20.00
CA GLY A 309 -5.39 0.07 19.52
C GLY A 309 -5.84 -0.23 18.09
N ALA A 310 -5.22 -1.18 17.40
CA ALA A 310 -5.61 -1.61 16.06
C ALA A 310 -5.12 -3.02 15.76
N PHE A 311 -5.81 -3.72 14.87
CA PHE A 311 -5.32 -4.96 14.27
C PHE A 311 -5.80 -5.07 12.82
N SER A 312 -5.13 -5.93 12.06
CA SER A 312 -5.60 -6.38 10.76
C SER A 312 -5.58 -7.89 10.69
N HIS A 313 -6.58 -8.46 10.02
CA HIS A 313 -6.68 -9.89 9.90
C HIS A 313 -7.36 -10.29 8.60
N ARG A 314 -7.03 -11.49 8.12
CA ARG A 314 -7.66 -12.12 6.97
C ARG A 314 -8.27 -13.44 7.40
N TYR A 315 -9.53 -13.65 7.10
CA TYR A 315 -10.26 -14.86 7.49
C TYR A 315 -11.33 -15.22 6.48
N ARG A 316 -11.85 -16.43 6.58
CA ARG A 316 -12.99 -16.89 5.78
C ARG A 316 -14.29 -16.51 6.47
N PHE A 317 -15.20 -15.93 5.71
CA PHE A 317 -16.53 -15.53 6.15
C PHE A 317 -17.60 -16.22 5.31
N ARG A 318 -18.71 -16.62 5.95
CA ARG A 318 -19.82 -17.29 5.28
C ARG A 318 -20.74 -16.27 4.63
N HIS A 319 -20.64 -16.16 3.32
CA HIS A 319 -21.51 -15.31 2.50
C HIS A 319 -22.97 -15.82 2.57
N ALA A 320 -23.95 -14.94 2.32
CA ALA A 320 -25.38 -15.27 2.47
C ALA A 320 -25.89 -16.38 1.56
N ASP A 321 -25.20 -16.68 0.46
CA ASP A 321 -25.51 -17.80 -0.43
C ASP A 321 -24.87 -19.14 0.03
N GLY A 322 -24.18 -19.13 1.16
CA GLY A 322 -23.57 -20.31 1.78
C GLY A 322 -22.13 -20.58 1.38
N ARG A 323 -21.54 -19.83 0.43
CA ARG A 323 -20.13 -19.99 0.07
C ARG A 323 -19.20 -19.32 1.08
N TRP A 324 -17.95 -19.80 1.16
CA TRP A 324 -16.89 -19.12 1.90
C TRP A 324 -16.22 -18.08 1.01
N ILE A 325 -16.09 -16.86 1.53
CA ILE A 325 -15.30 -15.78 0.92
C ILE A 325 -14.13 -15.43 1.84
N TRP A 326 -13.04 -14.94 1.28
CA TRP A 326 -11.96 -14.35 2.07
C TRP A 326 -12.27 -12.89 2.35
N VAL A 327 -12.15 -12.48 3.60
CA VAL A 327 -12.33 -11.10 4.04
C VAL A 327 -11.02 -10.61 4.62
N ASP A 328 -10.54 -9.48 4.12
CA ASP A 328 -9.54 -8.66 4.80
C ASP A 328 -10.27 -7.68 5.72
N GLU A 329 -9.89 -7.64 6.99
CA GLU A 329 -10.45 -6.79 8.04
C GLU A 329 -9.34 -5.89 8.63
N TRP A 330 -9.72 -4.65 8.91
CA TRP A 330 -8.94 -3.70 9.68
C TRP A 330 -9.82 -3.12 10.77
N ALA A 331 -9.39 -3.23 12.03
CA ALA A 331 -10.12 -2.68 13.15
C ALA A 331 -9.26 -1.66 13.90
N ARG A 332 -9.92 -0.60 14.39
CA ARG A 332 -9.33 0.40 15.28
C ARG A 332 -10.22 0.58 16.50
N LEU A 333 -9.58 0.63 17.66
CA LEU A 333 -10.19 0.94 18.95
C LEU A 333 -10.06 2.43 19.25
N VAL A 334 -11.19 3.08 19.47
CA VAL A 334 -11.31 4.46 19.95
C VAL A 334 -11.52 4.41 21.46
N ARG A 335 -10.71 5.19 22.19
CA ARG A 335 -10.77 5.30 23.64
C ARG A 335 -11.26 6.70 24.05
N ASP A 336 -11.83 6.81 25.24
CA ASP A 336 -12.16 8.10 25.85
C ASP A 336 -10.91 8.78 26.45
N GLU A 337 -11.10 9.98 27.00
CA GLU A 337 -10.03 10.78 27.62
C GLU A 337 -9.40 10.07 28.84
N GLU A 338 -10.11 9.14 29.47
CA GLU A 338 -9.62 8.30 30.55
C GLU A 338 -8.96 6.98 30.07
N GLY A 339 -8.81 6.80 28.75
CA GLY A 339 -8.19 5.62 28.13
C GLY A 339 -9.09 4.39 28.06
N ARG A 340 -10.37 4.50 28.41
CA ARG A 340 -11.33 3.39 28.37
C ARG A 340 -11.88 3.19 26.96
N PRO A 341 -12.19 1.95 26.57
CA PRO A 341 -12.86 1.67 25.29
C PRO A 341 -14.16 2.46 25.14
N ARG A 342 -14.34 3.13 24.00
CA ARG A 342 -15.57 3.84 23.65
C ARG A 342 -16.23 3.26 22.42
N GLU A 343 -15.44 3.02 21.39
CA GLU A 343 -15.94 2.62 20.08
C GLU A 343 -14.89 1.80 19.33
N MET A 344 -15.33 0.92 18.44
CA MET A 344 -14.47 0.21 17.50
C MET A 344 -14.99 0.46 16.08
N ILE A 345 -14.08 0.83 15.18
CA ILE A 345 -14.37 0.99 13.76
C ILE A 345 -13.69 -0.15 13.03
N VAL A 346 -14.46 -0.88 12.23
CA VAL A 346 -14.02 -2.02 11.45
C VAL A 346 -14.27 -1.72 9.98
N ALA A 347 -13.23 -1.81 9.16
CA ALA A 347 -13.32 -1.79 7.71
C ALA A 347 -13.02 -3.19 7.17
N LEU A 348 -13.74 -3.61 6.13
CA LEU A 348 -13.56 -4.94 5.56
C LEU A 348 -13.75 -4.97 4.05
N ALA A 349 -13.00 -5.84 3.37
CA ALA A 349 -13.04 -6.01 1.92
C ALA A 349 -13.06 -7.48 1.52
N ASP A 350 -13.73 -7.79 0.40
CA ASP A 350 -13.64 -9.13 -0.21
C ASP A 350 -12.25 -9.31 -0.84
N ALA A 351 -11.49 -10.24 -0.29
CA ALA A 351 -10.15 -10.62 -0.73
C ALA A 351 -10.15 -11.92 -1.56
N THR A 352 -11.30 -12.52 -1.85
CA THR A 352 -11.42 -13.85 -2.48
C THR A 352 -10.69 -13.92 -3.81
N ARG A 353 -10.89 -12.93 -4.68
CA ARG A 353 -10.22 -12.88 -5.98
C ARG A 353 -8.71 -12.84 -5.83
N ARG A 354 -8.21 -12.02 -4.90
CA ARG A 354 -6.78 -11.86 -4.65
C ARG A 354 -6.17 -13.16 -4.10
N VAL A 355 -6.82 -13.79 -3.12
CA VAL A 355 -6.36 -15.08 -2.57
C VAL A 355 -6.37 -16.17 -3.63
N GLU A 356 -7.39 -16.20 -4.50
CA GLU A 356 -7.45 -17.16 -5.60
C GLU A 356 -6.37 -16.91 -6.66
N GLU A 357 -6.04 -15.64 -6.95
CA GLU A 357 -4.92 -15.29 -7.84
C GLU A 357 -3.56 -15.66 -7.22
N GLU A 358 -3.35 -15.39 -5.94
CA GLU A 358 -2.17 -15.81 -5.16
C GLU A 358 -2.04 -17.34 -5.13
N ARG A 359 -3.15 -18.06 -4.90
CA ARG A 359 -3.20 -19.53 -4.91
C ARG A 359 -2.88 -20.09 -6.29
N ARG A 360 -3.49 -19.56 -7.36
CA ARG A 360 -3.21 -20.00 -8.74
C ARG A 360 -1.77 -19.74 -9.15
N ALA A 361 -1.20 -18.62 -8.74
CA ALA A 361 0.22 -18.33 -8.97
C ALA A 361 1.11 -19.35 -8.25
N SER A 362 0.83 -19.61 -6.97
CA SER A 362 1.56 -20.61 -6.18
C SER A 362 1.44 -22.03 -6.77
N GLU A 363 0.25 -22.46 -7.15
CA GLU A 363 0.01 -23.77 -7.76
C GLU A 363 0.68 -23.89 -9.12
N ARG A 364 0.69 -22.83 -9.91
CA ARG A 364 1.42 -22.79 -11.18
C ARG A 364 2.92 -22.91 -10.95
N ASP A 365 3.47 -22.19 -9.98
CA ASP A 365 4.90 -22.24 -9.67
C ASP A 365 5.31 -23.61 -9.12
N GLU A 366 4.48 -24.23 -8.29
CA GLU A 366 4.69 -25.60 -7.79
C GLU A 366 4.56 -26.63 -8.90
N PHE A 367 3.58 -26.48 -9.80
CA PHE A 367 3.44 -27.32 -10.98
C PHE A 367 4.66 -27.20 -11.90
N LEU A 368 5.11 -25.99 -12.22
CA LEU A 368 6.32 -25.75 -13.02
C LEU A 368 7.57 -26.33 -12.36
N LYS A 369 7.74 -26.15 -11.05
CA LYS A 369 8.82 -26.80 -10.28
C LYS A 369 8.72 -28.31 -10.40
N SER A 370 7.53 -28.90 -10.27
CA SER A 370 7.36 -30.35 -10.39
C SER A 370 7.78 -30.87 -11.77
N LEU A 371 7.42 -30.17 -12.86
CA LEU A 371 7.82 -30.52 -14.23
C LEU A 371 9.34 -30.48 -14.42
N VAL A 372 10.00 -29.44 -13.90
CA VAL A 372 11.46 -29.31 -13.95
C VAL A 372 12.14 -30.45 -13.19
N MET A 373 11.61 -30.82 -12.03
CA MET A 373 12.18 -31.85 -11.16
C MET A 373 12.05 -33.27 -11.74
N VAL A 374 11.00 -33.56 -12.51
CA VAL A 374 10.78 -34.88 -13.14
C VAL A 374 11.27 -34.99 -14.59
N ALA A 375 11.72 -33.88 -15.20
CA ALA A 375 12.20 -33.88 -16.57
C ALA A 375 13.36 -34.89 -16.78
N PRO A 376 13.35 -35.68 -17.87
CA PRO A 376 14.37 -36.72 -18.11
C PRO A 376 15.69 -36.16 -18.68
N PHE A 377 15.78 -34.84 -18.90
CA PHE A 377 16.95 -34.14 -19.40
C PHE A 377 17.47 -33.12 -18.38
N ALA A 378 18.77 -32.81 -18.48
CA ALA A 378 19.40 -31.80 -17.64
C ALA A 378 18.78 -30.42 -17.89
N ILE A 379 18.26 -29.82 -16.83
CA ILE A 379 17.80 -28.42 -16.80
C ILE A 379 18.64 -27.72 -15.74
N GLY A 380 19.27 -26.62 -16.13
CA GLY A 380 20.04 -25.78 -15.22
C GLY A 380 19.77 -24.29 -15.43
N VAL A 381 19.94 -23.51 -14.37
CA VAL A 381 19.89 -22.04 -14.42
C VAL A 381 21.30 -21.51 -14.20
N LEU A 382 21.67 -20.50 -14.99
CA LEU A 382 22.94 -19.81 -14.87
C LEU A 382 22.74 -18.41 -14.28
N ASP A 383 23.71 -17.91 -13.51
CA ASP A 383 23.79 -16.50 -13.15
C ASP A 383 24.30 -15.64 -14.33
N ALA A 384 24.42 -14.33 -14.08
CA ALA A 384 24.88 -13.37 -15.09
C ALA A 384 26.34 -13.61 -15.52
N GLU A 385 27.12 -14.29 -14.70
CA GLU A 385 28.51 -14.70 -14.95
C GLU A 385 28.61 -16.07 -15.66
N GLY A 386 27.47 -16.71 -15.96
CA GLY A 386 27.38 -17.99 -16.64
C GLY A 386 27.65 -19.21 -15.74
N LYS A 387 27.59 -19.05 -14.42
CA LYS A 387 27.79 -20.12 -13.44
C LYS A 387 26.48 -20.76 -13.02
N LEU A 388 26.51 -22.06 -12.75
CA LEU A 388 25.32 -22.84 -12.41
C LEU A 388 24.78 -22.48 -11.00
N VAL A 389 23.53 -22.00 -10.93
CA VAL A 389 22.83 -21.67 -9.67
C VAL A 389 21.62 -22.56 -9.38
N PHE A 390 21.20 -23.36 -10.36
CA PHE A 390 20.24 -24.44 -10.17
C PHE A 390 20.50 -25.58 -11.16
N GLY A 391 20.19 -26.81 -10.75
CA GLY A 391 20.23 -28.00 -11.59
C GLY A 391 19.18 -28.99 -11.13
N ASN A 392 18.36 -29.49 -12.06
CA ASN A 392 17.37 -30.51 -11.74
C ASN A 392 18.04 -31.89 -11.46
N PRO A 393 17.32 -32.85 -10.84
CA PRO A 393 17.89 -34.14 -10.50
C PRO A 393 18.44 -34.94 -11.69
N ALA A 394 17.86 -34.77 -12.89
CA ALA A 394 18.39 -35.40 -14.10
C ALA A 394 19.77 -34.84 -14.48
N GLY A 395 19.96 -33.52 -14.37
CA GLY A 395 21.28 -32.89 -14.55
C GLY A 395 22.32 -33.44 -13.58
N VAL A 396 22.00 -33.49 -12.28
CA VAL A 396 22.90 -34.05 -11.25
C VAL A 396 23.32 -35.48 -11.61
N ARG A 397 22.37 -36.33 -12.01
CA ARG A 397 22.67 -37.71 -12.47
C ARG A 397 23.50 -37.76 -13.74
N MET A 398 23.19 -36.93 -14.74
CA MET A 398 23.89 -36.90 -16.03
C MET A 398 25.34 -36.43 -15.89
N PHE A 399 25.60 -35.50 -14.97
CA PHE A 399 26.95 -35.06 -14.61
C PHE A 399 27.65 -35.98 -13.61
N ALA A 400 27.02 -37.11 -13.23
CA ALA A 400 27.52 -38.06 -12.25
C ALA A 400 27.88 -37.44 -10.88
N ALA A 401 27.23 -36.34 -10.51
CA ALA A 401 27.36 -35.70 -9.20
C ALA A 401 26.42 -36.35 -8.17
N GLN A 402 26.76 -36.27 -6.89
CA GLN A 402 25.91 -36.79 -5.80
C GLN A 402 24.84 -35.78 -5.37
N SER A 403 25.09 -34.50 -5.58
CA SER A 403 24.16 -33.42 -5.26
C SER A 403 24.39 -32.19 -6.13
N PHE A 404 23.43 -31.27 -6.14
CA PHE A 404 23.61 -29.99 -6.83
C PHE A 404 24.75 -29.15 -6.22
N ALA A 405 25.04 -29.30 -4.92
CA ALA A 405 26.10 -28.54 -4.25
C ALA A 405 27.51 -28.79 -4.84
N GLU A 406 27.73 -29.94 -5.50
CA GLU A 406 28.97 -30.24 -6.21
C GLU A 406 29.05 -29.53 -7.57
N LEU A 407 27.90 -29.13 -8.12
CA LEU A 407 27.78 -28.48 -9.42
C LEU A 407 27.58 -26.96 -9.31
N GLU A 408 27.19 -26.47 -8.14
CA GLU A 408 26.94 -25.06 -7.87
C GLU A 408 28.19 -24.21 -8.12
N GLY A 409 28.04 -23.12 -8.87
CA GLY A 409 29.13 -22.23 -9.23
C GLY A 409 30.06 -22.73 -10.36
N LEU A 410 29.82 -23.93 -10.91
CA LEU A 410 30.59 -24.42 -12.05
C LEU A 410 30.22 -23.68 -13.35
N ASP A 411 31.22 -23.49 -14.22
CA ASP A 411 30.97 -23.14 -15.63
C ASP A 411 30.63 -24.43 -16.40
N PRO A 412 29.41 -24.57 -16.94
CA PRO A 412 29.01 -25.77 -17.67
C PRO A 412 29.91 -26.08 -18.87
N ALA A 413 30.60 -25.09 -19.45
CA ALA A 413 31.51 -25.31 -20.56
C ALA A 413 32.83 -25.99 -20.14
N GLU A 414 33.20 -25.96 -18.86
CA GLU A 414 34.43 -26.59 -18.36
C GLU A 414 34.30 -28.10 -18.18
N VAL A 415 33.08 -28.58 -17.94
CA VAL A 415 32.75 -30.00 -17.78
C VAL A 415 32.45 -30.71 -19.11
N LEU A 416 32.39 -29.97 -20.23
CA LEU A 416 32.24 -30.53 -21.58
C LEU A 416 33.59 -30.97 -22.17
N HIS A 417 33.51 -31.87 -23.16
CA HIS A 417 34.66 -32.33 -23.93
C HIS A 417 35.45 -31.14 -24.52
N PRO A 418 36.80 -31.15 -24.52
CA PRO A 418 37.62 -30.03 -24.98
C PRO A 418 37.21 -29.42 -26.33
N ASP A 419 36.83 -30.27 -27.29
CA ASP A 419 36.42 -29.87 -28.64
C ASP A 419 35.09 -29.08 -28.66
N ASP A 420 34.25 -29.25 -27.64
CA ASP A 420 32.94 -28.64 -27.56
C ASP A 420 32.92 -27.36 -26.71
N ARG A 421 33.97 -27.10 -25.93
CA ARG A 421 34.04 -25.96 -24.98
C ARG A 421 33.88 -24.63 -25.69
N ALA A 422 34.60 -24.42 -26.80
CA ALA A 422 34.53 -23.17 -27.55
C ALA A 422 33.14 -22.92 -28.17
N ARG A 423 32.45 -23.99 -28.57
CA ARG A 423 31.07 -23.92 -29.06
C ARG A 423 30.09 -23.63 -27.92
N ALA A 424 30.26 -24.28 -26.77
CA ALA A 424 29.43 -24.06 -25.59
C ALA A 424 29.57 -22.64 -25.03
N LYS A 425 30.81 -22.14 -24.84
CA LYS A 425 31.06 -20.77 -24.35
C LYS A 425 30.42 -19.71 -25.25
N ARG A 426 30.48 -19.88 -26.57
CA ARG A 426 29.78 -18.99 -27.51
C ARG A 426 28.26 -19.03 -27.31
N ARG A 427 27.66 -20.22 -27.23
CA ARG A 427 26.21 -20.35 -27.01
C ARG A 427 25.75 -19.79 -25.66
N ILE A 428 26.56 -19.93 -24.61
CA ILE A 428 26.28 -19.34 -23.30
C ILE A 428 26.37 -17.81 -23.37
N ALA A 429 27.42 -17.27 -24.01
CA ALA A 429 27.57 -15.83 -24.20
C ALA A 429 26.43 -15.23 -25.04
N ASP A 430 26.01 -15.90 -26.12
CA ASP A 430 24.86 -15.49 -26.94
C ASP A 430 23.52 -15.57 -26.19
N PHE A 431 23.42 -16.42 -25.17
CA PHE A 431 22.23 -16.53 -24.32
C PHE A 431 22.17 -15.46 -23.21
N LEU A 432 23.34 -14.96 -22.77
CA LEU A 432 23.46 -13.94 -21.72
C LEU A 432 23.50 -12.50 -22.26
N ALA A 433 23.81 -12.32 -23.55
CA ALA A 433 23.79 -11.03 -24.26
C ALA A 433 22.37 -10.64 -24.69
#